data_AF-A0A2S9VAU6-F1
#
_entry.id   AF-A0A2S9VAU6-F1
#
_cell.length_a   1.000
_cell.length_b   1.000
_cell.length_c   1.000
_cell.angle_alpha   90.00
_cell.angle_beta   90.00
_cell.angle_gamma   90.00
#
_symmetry.space_group_name_H-M   'P 1'
#
loop_
_entity.id
_entity.type
_entity.pdbx_description
1 polymer ?
#
loop_
_entity_poly.entity_id
_entity_poly.type
_entity_poly.pdbx_seq_one_letter_code
_entity_poly.pdbx_strand_id
1 'polypeptide(L)'
;MLIFASFAALILLLIFFGLKVQNLQKQLQLCQNSLKATSRRISDANGSMVVLSQQIQSFLAERLDASHKRGLVNAKHYETLQPMFEKISAVAVYCMEKGMSVEEALNAALQDGEVTLEQLREVIKVQPSDIRMAWSKNTLDGFIIACRGLSFPPTKTENSKAE
;
A
#
# COMPACT_ATOMS: atom_id res chain seq x y z
N MET A 1 -46.53 53.62 8.00
CA MET A 1 -45.94 53.10 6.74
C MET A 1 -44.57 52.47 6.99
N LEU A 2 -43.57 53.22 7.47
CA LEU A 2 -42.19 52.71 7.68
C LEU A 2 -42.09 51.51 8.65
N ILE A 3 -42.81 51.53 9.78
CA ILE A 3 -42.78 50.44 10.77
C ILE A 3 -43.38 49.15 10.20
N PHE A 4 -44.48 49.23 9.44
CA PHE A 4 -45.07 48.06 8.78
C PHE A 4 -44.13 47.49 7.70
N ALA A 5 -43.44 48.36 6.96
CA ALA A 5 -42.43 47.95 5.98
C ALA A 5 -41.22 47.27 6.66
N SER A 6 -40.76 47.77 7.81
CA SER A 6 -39.67 47.13 8.56
C SER A 6 -40.06 45.77 9.11
N PHE A 7 -41.29 45.61 9.62
CA PHE A 7 -41.79 44.31 10.05
C PHE A 7 -41.88 43.30 8.89
N ALA A 8 -42.39 43.73 7.73
CA ALA A 8 -42.47 42.88 6.55
C ALA A 8 -41.07 42.44 6.06
N ALA A 9 -40.09 43.35 6.05
CA ALA A 9 -38.71 43.03 5.68
C ALA A 9 -38.07 42.02 6.66
N LEU A 10 -38.34 42.15 7.96
CA LEU A 10 -37.81 41.27 8.99
C LEU A 10 -38.38 39.84 8.89
N ILE A 11 -39.67 39.72 8.55
CA ILE A 11 -40.32 38.43 8.26
C ILE A 11 -39.70 37.77 7.03
N LEU A 12 -39.49 38.51 5.94
CA LEU A 12 -38.84 37.97 4.74
C LEU A 12 -37.41 37.50 5.00
N LEU A 13 -36.66 38.26 5.82
CA LEU A 13 -35.31 37.89 6.22
C LEU A 13 -35.31 36.59 7.04
N LEU A 14 -36.23 36.44 8.00
CA LEU A 14 -36.39 35.19 8.77
C LEU A 14 -36.70 33.99 7.87
N ILE A 15 -37.60 34.15 6.90
CA ILE A 15 -37.95 33.09 5.94
C ILE A 15 -36.71 32.72 5.11
N PHE A 16 -35.98 33.70 4.57
CA PHE A 16 -34.78 33.46 3.79
C PHE A 16 -33.70 32.72 4.59
N PHE A 17 -33.44 33.15 5.83
CA PHE A 17 -32.50 32.47 6.72
C PHE A 17 -32.96 31.04 7.04
N GLY A 18 -34.24 30.84 7.32
CA GLY A 18 -34.81 29.51 7.54
C GLY A 18 -34.59 28.58 6.35
N LEU A 19 -34.88 29.04 5.13
CA LEU A 19 -34.64 28.28 3.90
C LEU A 19 -33.16 27.97 3.68
N LYS A 20 -32.27 28.93 3.96
CA LYS A 20 -30.82 28.72 3.87
C LYS A 20 -30.34 27.69 4.88
N VAL A 21 -30.74 27.79 6.14
CA VAL A 21 -30.35 26.84 7.19
C VAL A 21 -30.85 25.43 6.85
N GLN A 22 -32.09 25.28 6.39
CA GLN A 22 -32.63 23.98 5.97
C GLN A 22 -31.86 23.38 4.79
N ASN A 23 -31.49 24.21 3.80
CA ASN A 23 -30.68 23.77 2.66
C ASN A 23 -29.29 23.32 3.10
N LEU A 24 -28.63 24.10 3.97
CA LEU A 24 -27.32 23.74 4.53
C LEU A 24 -27.39 22.44 5.33
N GLN A 25 -28.41 22.26 6.17
CA GLN A 25 -28.60 21.02 6.93
C GLN A 25 -28.80 19.81 6.00
N LYS A 26 -29.59 19.97 4.94
CA LYS A 26 -29.79 18.92 3.93
C LYS A 26 -28.48 18.56 3.23
N GLN A 27 -27.69 19.55 2.81
CA GLN A 27 -26.39 19.32 2.17
C GLN A 27 -25.40 18.63 3.12
N LEU A 28 -25.38 19.06 4.39
CA LEU A 28 -24.54 18.45 5.42
C LEU A 28 -24.91 16.99 5.66
N GLN A 29 -26.20 16.67 5.74
CA GLN A 29 -26.68 15.30 5.90
C GLN A 29 -26.31 14.43 4.68
N LEU A 30 -26.47 14.94 3.46
CA LEU A 30 -26.04 14.25 2.24
C LEU A 30 -24.54 14.00 2.23
N CYS A 31 -23.74 15.01 2.61
CA CYS A 31 -22.28 14.90 2.70
C CYS A 31 -21.87 13.86 3.74
N GLN A 32 -22.48 13.86 4.93
CA GLN A 32 -22.20 12.87 5.98
C GLN A 32 -22.56 11.45 5.53
N ASN A 33 -23.69 11.26 4.87
CA ASN A 33 -24.09 9.96 4.34
C ASN A 33 -23.13 9.46 3.26
N SER A 34 -22.71 10.36 2.35
CA SER A 34 -21.70 10.06 1.33
C SER A 34 -20.36 9.67 1.96
N LEU A 35 -19.92 10.40 2.98
CA LEU A 35 -18.68 10.13 3.69
C LEU A 35 -18.74 8.78 4.42
N LYS A 36 -19.84 8.46 5.11
CA LYS A 36 -20.07 7.15 5.74
C LYS A 36 -20.05 6.01 4.72
N ALA A 37 -20.73 6.17 3.59
CA ALA A 37 -20.76 5.17 2.54
C ALA A 37 -19.37 4.94 1.92
N THR A 38 -18.64 6.02 1.66
CA THR A 38 -17.27 5.96 1.10
C THR A 38 -16.30 5.33 2.09
N SER A 39 -16.38 5.70 3.37
CA SER A 39 -15.55 5.11 4.43
C SER A 39 -15.76 3.61 4.56
N ARG A 40 -17.01 3.12 4.50
CA ARG A 40 -17.30 1.67 4.46
C ARG A 40 -16.68 1.00 3.25
N ARG A 41 -16.85 1.57 2.05
CA ARG A 41 -16.25 1.03 0.82
C ARG A 41 -14.72 0.95 0.89
N ILE A 42 -14.07 1.96 1.46
CA ILE A 42 -12.61 1.95 1.67
C ILE A 42 -12.22 0.85 2.66
N SER A 43 -12.96 0.70 3.76
CA SER A 43 -12.73 -0.37 4.74
C SER A 43 -12.84 -1.76 4.10
N ASP A 44 -13.88 -1.99 3.28
CA ASP A 44 -14.09 -3.28 2.60
C ASP A 44 -12.99 -3.55 1.55
N ALA A 45 -12.59 -2.51 0.82
CA ALA A 45 -11.49 -2.58 -0.14
C ALA A 45 -10.16 -2.89 0.54
N ASN A 46 -9.86 -2.22 1.67
CA ASN A 46 -8.67 -2.49 2.47
C ASN A 46 -8.67 -3.93 2.98
N GLY A 47 -9.79 -4.43 3.51
CA GLY A 47 -9.91 -5.82 3.94
C GLY A 47 -9.63 -6.82 2.80
N SER A 48 -10.21 -6.58 1.62
CA SER A 48 -9.97 -7.40 0.43
C SER A 48 -8.50 -7.36 -0.01
N MET A 49 -7.88 -6.20 0.08
CA MET A 49 -6.49 -6.01 -0.30
C MET A 49 -5.50 -6.68 0.64
N VAL A 50 -5.79 -6.70 1.96
CA VAL A 50 -5.01 -7.49 2.93
C VAL A 50 -5.02 -8.97 2.54
N VAL A 51 -6.19 -9.50 2.16
CA VAL A 51 -6.29 -10.89 1.69
C VAL A 51 -5.46 -11.10 0.42
N LEU A 52 -5.53 -10.18 -0.55
CA LEU A 52 -4.72 -10.27 -1.77
C LEU A 52 -3.22 -10.16 -1.49
N SER A 53 -2.78 -9.28 -0.58
CA SER A 53 -1.37 -9.16 -0.22
C SER A 53 -0.85 -10.41 0.48
N GLN A 54 -1.68 -11.08 1.29
CA GLN A 54 -1.35 -12.39 1.86
C GLN A 54 -1.19 -13.46 0.79
N GLN A 55 -2.08 -13.50 -0.20
CA GLN A 55 -1.97 -14.45 -1.32
C GLN A 55 -0.70 -14.21 -2.14
N ILE A 56 -0.38 -12.94 -2.44
CA ILE A 56 0.86 -12.56 -3.14
C ILE A 56 2.08 -12.97 -2.31
N GLN A 57 2.06 -12.72 -1.00
CA GLN A 57 3.12 -13.12 -0.09
C GLN A 57 3.33 -14.64 -0.16
N SER A 58 2.29 -15.44 0.06
CA SER A 58 2.39 -16.90 0.02
C SER A 58 2.92 -17.39 -1.33
N PHE A 59 2.38 -16.86 -2.43
CA PHE A 59 2.84 -17.21 -3.77
C PHE A 59 4.32 -16.90 -4.00
N LEU A 60 4.78 -15.70 -3.63
CA LEU A 60 6.17 -15.30 -3.85
C LEU A 60 7.13 -16.03 -2.91
N ALA A 61 6.73 -16.31 -1.67
CA ALA A 61 7.51 -17.08 -0.71
C ALA A 61 7.67 -18.54 -1.18
N GLU A 62 6.59 -19.22 -1.56
CA GLU A 62 6.65 -20.57 -2.13
C GLU A 62 7.54 -20.64 -3.38
N ARG A 63 7.53 -19.57 -4.20
CA ARG A 63 8.39 -19.49 -5.39
C ARG A 63 9.86 -19.30 -5.02
N LEU A 64 10.16 -18.48 -4.02
CA LEU A 64 11.51 -18.34 -3.49
C LEU A 64 12.04 -19.70 -2.98
N ASP A 65 11.23 -20.43 -2.21
CA ASP A 65 11.56 -21.78 -1.72
C ASP A 65 11.82 -22.75 -2.88
N ALA A 66 10.97 -22.75 -3.90
CA ALA A 66 11.13 -23.59 -5.07
C ALA A 66 12.42 -23.26 -5.83
N SER A 67 12.76 -21.98 -5.96
CA SER A 67 13.99 -21.52 -6.60
C SER A 67 15.24 -21.92 -5.80
N HIS A 68 15.18 -21.85 -4.46
CA HIS A 68 16.23 -22.36 -3.58
C HIS A 68 16.41 -23.89 -3.70
N LYS A 69 15.31 -24.66 -3.65
CA LYS A 69 15.34 -26.13 -3.83
C LYS A 69 15.92 -26.57 -5.17
N ARG A 70 15.80 -25.73 -6.20
CA ARG A 70 16.38 -25.94 -7.54
C ARG A 70 17.82 -25.45 -7.68
N GLY A 71 18.39 -24.88 -6.63
CA GLY A 71 19.76 -24.33 -6.63
C GLY A 71 19.91 -23.03 -7.41
N LEU A 72 18.82 -22.32 -7.72
CA LEU A 72 18.86 -21.03 -8.41
C LEU A 72 19.13 -19.86 -7.47
N VAL A 73 18.82 -20.02 -6.19
CA VAL A 73 19.14 -19.08 -5.11
C VAL A 73 20.08 -19.82 -4.14
N ASN A 74 21.20 -19.19 -3.79
CA ASN A 74 22.12 -19.75 -2.81
C ASN A 74 21.54 -19.65 -1.39
N ALA A 75 21.87 -20.60 -0.51
CA ALA A 75 21.40 -20.69 0.88
C ALA A 75 21.56 -19.36 1.63
N LYS A 76 22.73 -18.70 1.53
CA LYS A 76 22.96 -17.40 2.19
C LYS A 76 21.98 -16.32 1.73
N HIS A 77 21.70 -16.25 0.43
CA HIS A 77 20.73 -15.28 -0.10
C HIS A 77 19.31 -15.66 0.32
N TYR A 78 18.99 -16.95 0.31
CA TYR A 78 17.69 -17.45 0.74
C TYR A 78 17.41 -17.13 2.21
N GLU A 79 18.35 -17.42 3.13
CA GLU A 79 18.24 -17.12 4.57
C GLU A 79 18.05 -15.62 4.84
N THR A 80 18.65 -14.77 4.00
CA THR A 80 18.47 -13.31 4.10
C THR A 80 17.12 -12.86 3.54
N LEU A 81 16.66 -13.45 2.43
CA LEU A 81 15.44 -13.03 1.74
C LEU A 81 14.17 -13.61 2.36
N GLN A 82 14.20 -14.83 2.90
CA GLN A 82 13.02 -15.51 3.42
C GLN A 82 12.27 -14.66 4.48
N PRO A 83 12.93 -14.09 5.51
CA PRO A 83 12.22 -13.27 6.50
C PRO A 83 11.54 -12.05 5.90
N MET A 84 12.13 -11.43 4.88
CA MET A 84 11.50 -10.33 4.14
C MET A 84 10.27 -10.81 3.37
N PHE A 85 10.35 -11.98 2.72
CA PHE A 85 9.24 -12.55 1.97
C PHE A 85 8.05 -12.88 2.87
N GLU A 86 8.30 -13.40 4.08
CA GLU A 86 7.27 -13.67 5.09
C GLU A 86 6.60 -12.40 5.65
N LYS A 87 7.11 -11.21 5.33
CA LYS A 87 6.57 -9.92 5.77
C LYS A 87 6.01 -9.05 4.64
N ILE A 88 5.94 -9.54 3.40
CA ILE A 88 5.44 -8.77 2.24
C ILE A 88 4.05 -8.17 2.50
N SER A 89 3.12 -8.94 3.08
CA SER A 89 1.78 -8.45 3.39
C SER A 89 1.81 -7.37 4.48
N ALA A 90 2.66 -7.50 5.49
CA ALA A 90 2.80 -6.48 6.53
C ALA A 90 3.35 -5.17 5.97
N VAL A 91 4.38 -5.26 5.11
CA VAL A 91 4.95 -4.11 4.39
C VAL A 91 3.89 -3.43 3.53
N ALA A 92 3.11 -4.20 2.77
CA ALA A 92 2.03 -3.65 1.95
C ALA A 92 1.00 -2.88 2.79
N VAL A 93 0.58 -3.44 3.93
CA VAL A 93 -0.36 -2.78 4.86
C VAL A 93 0.23 -1.50 5.44
N TYR A 94 1.50 -1.51 5.86
CA TYR A 94 2.15 -0.30 6.40
C TYR A 94 2.29 0.80 5.36
N CYS A 95 2.65 0.48 4.12
CA CYS A 95 2.69 1.47 3.04
C CYS A 95 1.31 2.06 2.75
N MET A 96 0.25 1.24 2.77
CA MET A 96 -1.07 1.68 2.33
C MET A 96 -1.93 2.33 3.42
N GLU A 97 -1.84 1.84 4.66
CA GLU A 97 -2.60 2.41 5.78
C GLU A 97 -1.87 3.56 6.47
N LYS A 98 -0.55 3.45 6.62
CA LYS A 98 0.26 4.45 7.36
C LYS A 98 0.98 5.43 6.45
N GLY A 99 0.94 5.23 5.13
CA GLY A 99 1.65 6.08 4.17
C GLY A 99 3.17 5.98 4.28
N MET A 100 3.69 4.91 4.87
CA MET A 100 5.12 4.68 5.04
C MET A 100 5.80 4.37 3.71
N SER A 101 7.06 4.77 3.57
CA SER A 101 7.92 4.24 2.52
C SER A 101 8.23 2.76 2.76
N VAL A 102 8.71 2.05 1.74
CA VAL A 102 9.02 0.62 1.85
C VAL A 102 10.15 0.37 2.84
N GLU A 103 11.17 1.22 2.88
CA GLU A 103 12.27 1.08 3.84
C GLU A 103 11.81 1.24 5.29
N GLU A 104 10.93 2.21 5.57
CA GLU A 104 10.32 2.38 6.89
C GLU A 104 9.43 1.20 7.25
N ALA A 105 8.62 0.73 6.30
CA ALA A 105 7.74 -0.41 6.49
C ALA A 105 8.52 -1.71 6.71
N LEU A 106 9.63 -1.94 6.00
CA LEU A 106 10.53 -3.07 6.19
C LEU A 106 11.21 -3.03 7.54
N ASN A 107 11.75 -1.87 7.94
CA ASN A 107 12.34 -1.71 9.26
C ASN A 107 11.33 -1.99 10.38
N ALA A 108 10.09 -1.51 10.24
CA ALA A 108 9.03 -1.81 11.19
C ALA A 108 8.63 -3.29 11.18
N ALA A 109 8.57 -3.93 10.02
CA ALA A 109 8.16 -5.33 9.89
C ALA A 109 9.23 -6.34 10.31
N LEU A 110 10.51 -5.95 10.24
CA LEU A 110 11.69 -6.76 10.57
C LEU A 110 12.32 -6.40 11.92
N GLN A 111 11.72 -5.50 12.70
CA GLN A 111 12.28 -4.99 13.95
C GLN A 111 12.65 -6.09 14.95
N ASP A 112 11.87 -7.17 14.99
CA ASP A 112 12.08 -8.33 15.86
C ASP A 112 12.82 -9.49 15.17
N GLY A 113 13.30 -9.28 13.94
CA GLY A 113 13.92 -10.31 13.11
C GLY A 113 15.45 -10.37 13.23
N GLU A 114 16.02 -11.51 12.82
CA GLU A 114 17.48 -11.69 12.75
C GLU A 114 18.11 -10.98 11.54
N VAL A 115 17.29 -10.64 10.53
CA VAL A 115 17.74 -10.01 9.28
C VAL A 115 17.53 -8.51 9.32
N THR A 116 18.60 -7.75 9.06
CA THR A 116 18.53 -6.29 8.98
C THR A 116 18.32 -5.78 7.55
N LEU A 117 17.83 -4.54 7.42
CA LEU A 117 17.66 -3.89 6.12
C LEU A 117 18.98 -3.78 5.34
N GLU A 118 20.10 -3.61 6.03
CA GLU A 118 21.44 -3.54 5.43
C GLU A 118 21.82 -4.86 4.78
N GLN A 119 21.53 -6.00 5.43
CA GLN A 119 21.80 -7.32 4.88
C GLN A 119 20.96 -7.56 3.61
N LEU A 120 19.69 -7.14 3.61
CA LEU A 120 18.86 -7.17 2.41
C LEU A 120 19.45 -6.32 1.30
N ARG A 121 19.91 -5.09 1.59
CA ARG A 121 20.55 -4.22 0.61
C ARG A 121 21.79 -4.85 -0.02
N GLU A 122 22.62 -5.57 0.75
CA GLU A 122 23.76 -6.28 0.18
C GLU A 122 23.33 -7.38 -0.81
N VAL A 123 22.26 -8.11 -0.53
CA VAL A 123 21.71 -9.10 -1.47
C VAL A 123 21.13 -8.44 -2.72
N ILE A 124 20.50 -7.27 -2.59
CA ILE A 124 19.94 -6.51 -3.72
C ILE A 124 21.04 -5.95 -4.62
N LYS A 125 22.18 -5.51 -4.07
CA LYS A 125 23.29 -4.91 -4.84
C LYS A 125 23.84 -5.80 -5.94
N VAL A 126 23.80 -7.12 -5.74
CA VAL A 126 24.31 -8.11 -6.71
C VAL A 126 23.25 -8.59 -7.71
N GLN A 127 22.02 -8.08 -7.62
CA GLN A 127 20.94 -8.46 -8.53
C GLN A 127 21.02 -7.74 -9.88
N PRO A 128 20.36 -8.29 -10.91
CA PRO A 128 20.10 -7.62 -12.19
C PRO A 128 19.58 -6.16 -12.04
N SER A 129 19.88 -5.34 -13.05
CA SER A 129 19.62 -3.89 -13.01
C SER A 129 18.15 -3.54 -12.82
N ASP A 130 17.25 -4.30 -13.45
CA ASP A 130 15.80 -4.15 -13.34
C ASP A 130 15.32 -4.33 -11.89
N ILE A 131 15.81 -5.34 -11.17
CA ILE A 131 15.49 -5.58 -9.76
C ILE A 131 15.99 -4.43 -8.89
N ARG A 132 17.25 -4.00 -9.11
CA ARG A 132 17.85 -2.89 -8.36
C ARG A 132 17.10 -1.57 -8.58
N MET A 133 16.70 -1.30 -9.82
CA MET A 133 15.93 -0.11 -10.18
C MET A 133 14.50 -0.13 -9.63
N ALA A 134 13.88 -1.30 -9.55
CA ALA A 134 12.57 -1.45 -8.92
C ALA A 134 12.66 -1.20 -7.41
N TRP A 135 13.68 -1.77 -6.74
CA TRP A 135 13.92 -1.60 -5.32
C TRP A 135 14.22 -0.14 -4.94
N SER A 136 15.05 0.56 -5.72
CA SER A 136 15.48 1.93 -5.42
C SER A 136 14.36 2.98 -5.46
N LYS A 137 13.21 2.66 -6.08
CA LYS A 137 12.03 3.54 -6.08
C LYS A 137 11.44 3.75 -4.68
N ASN A 138 11.69 2.83 -3.75
CA ASN A 138 11.14 2.87 -2.39
C ASN A 138 9.60 3.01 -2.35
N THR A 139 8.93 2.43 -3.34
CA THR A 139 7.47 2.38 -3.47
C THR A 139 6.98 0.94 -3.41
N LEU A 140 5.73 0.76 -2.99
CA LEU A 140 5.15 -0.59 -2.87
C LEU A 140 5.16 -1.35 -4.20
N ASP A 141 4.87 -0.70 -5.32
CA ASP A 141 4.94 -1.32 -6.65
C ASP A 141 6.36 -1.80 -6.97
N GLY A 142 7.37 -0.97 -6.71
CA GLY A 142 8.77 -1.29 -6.93
C GLY A 142 9.23 -2.46 -6.07
N PHE A 143 8.79 -2.50 -4.81
CA PHE A 143 9.06 -3.60 -3.89
C PHE A 143 8.47 -4.93 -4.37
N ILE A 144 7.18 -4.95 -4.76
CA ILE A 144 6.54 -6.18 -5.26
C ILE A 144 7.21 -6.66 -6.55
N ILE A 145 7.58 -5.75 -7.45
CA ILE A 145 8.33 -6.10 -8.67
C ILE A 145 9.70 -6.69 -8.32
N ALA A 146 10.41 -6.11 -7.35
CA ALA A 146 11.68 -6.65 -6.89
C ALA A 146 11.53 -8.04 -6.26
N CYS A 147 10.56 -8.25 -5.37
CA CYS A 147 10.27 -9.57 -4.79
C CYS A 147 9.91 -10.61 -5.86
N ARG A 148 9.19 -10.21 -6.91
CA ARG A 148 8.95 -11.06 -8.07
C ARG A 148 10.25 -11.41 -8.79
N GLY A 149 11.10 -10.43 -9.12
CA GLY A 149 12.38 -10.72 -9.78
C GLY A 149 13.27 -11.67 -8.97
N LEU A 150 13.32 -11.47 -7.64
CA LEU A 150 14.09 -12.29 -6.71
C LEU A 150 13.59 -13.74 -6.60
N SER A 151 12.28 -13.96 -6.76
CA SER A 151 11.68 -15.30 -6.72
C SER A 151 11.72 -16.03 -8.07
N PHE A 152 11.96 -15.30 -9.16
CA PHE A 152 12.11 -15.81 -10.52
C PHE A 152 13.50 -15.49 -11.10
N PRO A 153 14.59 -15.99 -10.48
CA PRO A 153 15.93 -15.78 -11.01
C PRO A 153 16.05 -16.38 -12.42
N PRO A 154 16.75 -15.69 -13.36
CA PRO A 154 16.90 -16.17 -14.72
C PRO A 154 17.59 -17.53 -14.74
N THR A 155 17.03 -18.46 -15.51
CA THR A 155 17.69 -19.76 -15.73
C THR A 155 18.86 -19.56 -16.70
N LYS A 156 19.92 -20.39 -16.59
CA LYS A 156 21.15 -20.28 -17.42
C LYS A 156 20.90 -20.11 -18.93
N THR A 157 19.75 -20.53 -19.43
CA THR A 157 19.33 -20.41 -20.84
C THR A 157 18.98 -18.98 -21.28
N GLU A 158 18.62 -18.08 -20.37
CA GLU A 158 18.22 -16.70 -20.69
C GLU A 158 19.39 -15.72 -20.73
N ASN A 159 20.46 -15.96 -19.96
CA ASN A 159 21.69 -15.15 -20.03
C ASN A 159 22.40 -15.24 -21.39
N SER A 160 22.20 -16.31 -22.15
CA SER A 160 22.80 -16.50 -23.48
C SER A 160 22.18 -15.62 -24.57
N LYS A 161 21.05 -14.97 -24.33
CA LYS A 161 20.38 -14.09 -25.32
C LYS A 161 20.57 -12.60 -25.04
N ALA A 162 21.32 -12.25 -23.99
CA ALA A 162 21.55 -10.88 -23.57
C ALA A 162 23.01 -10.40 -23.74
N GLU A 163 23.87 -11.22 -24.35
CA GLU A 163 25.20 -10.81 -24.86
C GLU A 163 25.13 -10.41 -26.34
#